data_AF-A0A7V5AM67-F1
#
_entry.id   AF-A0A7V5AM67-F1
#
_cell.length_a   1.000
_cell.length_b   1.000
_cell.length_c   1.000
_cell.angle_alpha   90.00
_cell.angle_beta   90.00
_cell.angle_gamma   90.00
#
_symmetry.space_group_name_H-M   'P 1'
#
loop_
_entity.id
_entity.type
_entity.pdbx_description
1 polymer ?
#
loop_
_entity_poly.entity_id
_entity_poly.type
_entity_poly.pdbx_seq_one_letter_code
_entity_poly.pdbx_strand_id
1 'polypeptide(L)'
;HSETEAQFATLATGEERKRIKVILERAHIAGITEKQLLVRTGIPKARLLTLLSSLSSSGEAYCLEGEERRYFAGTLYTALRQRVVDIVGNYHRNHPLKEGIKKEELRGIVGQRGEARLFQRVLFDLEREGRIHLEQDFVRLPEHRVTLGGDLGHLREKLLDLYRESGLAPPTIKEVFGHFENRRKEVESVITVLQKEGLLVKVSSELFYHFNIIEKLKADYEELLRKKGRVGPGDFRELTGLSRKFIIPLMEYFDTTKLTIRAGEYRLLRSPGNTKDDK
;
A
#
# COMPACT_ATOMS: atom_id res chain seq x y z
N HIS A 1 -31.43 1.14 18.94
CA HIS A 1 -32.37 0.51 19.88
C HIS A 1 -33.25 -0.56 19.24
N SER A 2 -33.73 -0.39 17.99
CA SER A 2 -34.57 -1.40 17.30
C SER A 2 -33.90 -2.76 17.04
N GLU A 3 -32.61 -2.79 16.69
CA GLU A 3 -31.88 -4.05 16.42
C GLU A 3 -31.69 -4.91 17.69
N THR A 4 -31.45 -4.28 18.83
CA THR A 4 -31.17 -4.98 20.09
C THR A 4 -32.44 -5.64 20.63
N GLU A 5 -33.60 -4.98 20.49
CA GLU A 5 -34.92 -5.53 20.84
C GLU A 5 -35.33 -6.68 19.91
N ALA A 6 -35.10 -6.56 18.60
CA ALA A 6 -35.37 -7.62 17.62
C ALA A 6 -34.51 -8.88 17.84
N GLN A 7 -33.24 -8.70 18.21
CA GLN A 7 -32.35 -9.81 18.60
C GLN A 7 -32.82 -10.49 19.89
N PHE A 8 -33.29 -9.72 20.88
CA PHE A 8 -33.81 -10.27 22.14
C PHE A 8 -35.09 -11.09 21.93
N ALA A 9 -36.01 -10.60 21.10
CA ALA A 9 -37.21 -11.32 20.70
C ALA A 9 -36.88 -12.63 19.96
N THR A 10 -35.89 -12.60 19.07
CA THR A 10 -35.41 -13.80 18.36
C THR A 10 -34.80 -14.82 19.30
N LEU A 11 -34.08 -14.40 20.35
CA LEU A 11 -33.53 -15.28 21.38
C LEU A 11 -34.60 -15.90 22.28
N ALA A 12 -35.71 -15.19 22.49
CA ALA A 12 -36.83 -15.65 23.33
C ALA A 12 -37.78 -16.63 22.61
N THR A 13 -38.09 -16.40 21.33
CA THR A 13 -39.15 -17.17 20.62
C THR A 13 -38.78 -17.57 19.18
N GLY A 14 -37.58 -17.23 18.71
CA GLY A 14 -37.16 -17.52 17.34
C GLY A 14 -36.87 -19.00 17.07
N GLU A 15 -36.91 -19.37 15.79
CA GLU A 15 -36.45 -20.67 15.31
C GLU A 15 -35.02 -20.96 15.78
N GLU A 16 -34.74 -22.22 16.12
CA GLU A 16 -33.45 -22.69 16.67
C GLU A 16 -32.26 -22.17 15.85
N ARG A 17 -32.37 -22.20 14.52
CA ARG A 17 -31.33 -21.71 13.58
C ARG A 17 -31.05 -20.21 13.74
N LYS A 18 -32.09 -19.38 13.90
CA LYS A 18 -31.96 -17.92 14.06
C LYS A 18 -31.32 -17.58 15.41
N ARG A 19 -31.68 -18.30 16.47
CA ARG A 19 -31.07 -18.15 17.81
C ARG A 19 -29.57 -18.39 17.77
N ILE A 20 -29.13 -19.48 17.11
CA ILE A 20 -27.71 -19.80 16.96
C ILE A 20 -26.99 -18.66 16.22
N LYS A 21 -27.52 -18.18 15.10
CA LYS A 21 -26.91 -17.10 14.30
C LYS A 21 -26.72 -15.81 15.10
N VAL A 22 -27.75 -15.37 15.82
CA VAL A 22 -27.66 -14.16 16.67
C VAL A 22 -26.58 -14.33 17.75
N ILE A 23 -26.46 -15.51 18.35
CA ILE A 23 -25.41 -15.78 19.35
C ILE A 23 -24.02 -15.74 18.70
N LEU A 24 -23.85 -16.32 17.52
CA LEU A 24 -22.58 -16.31 16.78
C LEU A 24 -22.17 -14.88 16.39
N GLU A 25 -23.10 -14.07 15.91
CA GLU A 25 -22.88 -12.67 15.55
C GLU A 25 -22.43 -11.85 16.78
N ARG A 26 -23.10 -12.05 17.93
CA ARG A 26 -22.75 -11.37 19.18
C ARG A 26 -21.42 -11.83 19.79
N ALA A 27 -20.99 -13.06 19.50
CA ALA A 27 -19.71 -13.58 19.96
C ALA A 27 -18.52 -12.95 19.21
N HIS A 28 -18.73 -12.50 17.97
CA HIS A 28 -17.75 -11.79 17.15
C HIS A 28 -16.39 -12.52 17.12
N ILE A 29 -15.26 -11.82 17.29
CA ILE A 29 -13.91 -12.39 17.14
C ILE A 29 -13.49 -13.33 18.26
N ALA A 30 -14.20 -13.32 19.40
CA ALA A 30 -13.92 -14.23 20.51
C ALA A 30 -14.48 -15.63 20.21
N GLY A 31 -15.46 -15.72 19.31
CA GLY A 31 -16.20 -16.94 19.03
C GLY A 31 -16.96 -17.44 20.26
N ILE A 32 -17.61 -18.59 20.11
CA ILE A 32 -18.33 -19.23 21.20
C ILE A 32 -18.12 -20.74 21.15
N THR A 33 -17.90 -21.35 22.30
CA THR A 33 -17.68 -22.80 22.38
C THR A 33 -18.99 -23.56 22.21
N GLU A 34 -18.90 -24.83 21.79
CA GLU A 34 -20.05 -25.74 21.73
C GLU A 34 -20.81 -25.79 23.07
N LYS A 35 -20.08 -25.87 24.20
CA LYS A 35 -20.69 -25.90 25.54
C LYS A 35 -21.47 -24.63 25.87
N GLN A 36 -20.91 -23.46 25.53
CA GLN A 36 -21.60 -22.19 25.75
C GLN A 36 -22.83 -22.05 24.84
N LEU A 37 -22.79 -22.57 23.60
CA LEU A 37 -23.95 -22.61 22.72
C LEU A 37 -25.06 -23.51 23.29
N LEU A 38 -24.71 -24.68 23.83
CA LEU A 38 -25.67 -25.58 24.50
C LEU A 38 -26.41 -24.85 25.62
N VAL A 39 -25.67 -24.19 26.52
CA VAL A 39 -26.24 -23.47 27.67
C VAL A 39 -27.10 -22.28 27.22
N ARG A 40 -26.64 -21.50 26.24
CA ARG A 40 -27.34 -20.26 25.83
C ARG A 40 -28.55 -20.51 24.93
N THR A 41 -28.59 -21.63 24.21
CA THR A 41 -29.69 -21.94 23.29
C THR A 41 -30.75 -22.83 23.93
N GLY A 42 -30.39 -23.63 24.94
CA GLY A 42 -31.26 -24.66 25.52
C GLY A 42 -31.58 -25.82 24.57
N ILE A 43 -30.91 -25.89 23.40
CA ILE A 43 -31.16 -26.92 22.39
C ILE A 43 -30.47 -28.23 22.82
N PRO A 44 -31.14 -29.39 22.72
CA PRO A 44 -30.51 -30.68 23.00
C PRO A 44 -29.25 -30.91 22.14
N LYS A 45 -28.21 -31.50 22.73
CA LYS A 45 -26.88 -31.61 22.10
C LYS A 45 -26.90 -32.22 20.69
N ALA A 46 -27.60 -33.33 20.51
CA ALA A 46 -27.70 -33.98 19.19
C ALA A 46 -28.32 -33.05 18.14
N ARG A 47 -29.35 -32.29 18.52
CA ARG A 47 -30.03 -31.34 17.63
C ARG A 47 -29.14 -30.15 17.30
N LEU A 48 -28.43 -29.60 18.30
CA LEU A 48 -27.50 -28.48 18.11
C LEU A 48 -26.39 -28.86 17.14
N LEU A 49 -25.79 -30.04 17.28
CA LEU A 49 -24.71 -30.51 16.39
C LEU A 49 -25.19 -30.64 14.94
N THR A 50 -26.40 -31.16 14.72
CA THR A 50 -27.01 -31.24 13.37
C THR A 50 -27.27 -29.85 12.77
N LEU A 51 -27.69 -28.88 13.59
CA LEU A 51 -27.89 -27.51 13.12
C LEU A 51 -26.55 -26.83 12.81
N LEU A 52 -25.54 -27.01 13.65
CA LEU A 52 -24.21 -26.43 13.45
C LEU A 52 -23.49 -27.03 12.24
N SER A 53 -23.66 -28.34 11.98
CA SER A 53 -23.12 -28.96 10.76
C SER A 53 -23.81 -28.39 9.52
N SER A 54 -25.15 -28.29 9.52
CA SER A 54 -25.90 -27.66 8.43
C SER A 54 -25.49 -26.21 8.18
N LEU A 55 -25.33 -25.41 9.23
CA LEU A 55 -24.88 -24.02 9.14
C LEU A 55 -23.42 -23.90 8.65
N SER A 56 -22.56 -24.84 9.03
CA SER A 56 -21.17 -24.88 8.57
C SER A 56 -21.09 -25.25 7.09
N SER A 57 -21.89 -26.23 6.65
CA SER A 57 -21.99 -26.62 5.25
C SER A 57 -22.56 -25.52 4.35
N SER A 58 -23.48 -24.68 4.86
CA SER A 58 -24.00 -23.52 4.13
C SER A 58 -23.10 -22.27 4.23
N GLY A 59 -21.99 -22.34 4.96
CA GLY A 59 -21.07 -21.22 5.17
C GLY A 59 -21.63 -20.11 6.08
N GLU A 60 -22.74 -20.35 6.78
CA GLU A 60 -23.35 -19.41 7.72
C GLU A 60 -22.70 -19.44 9.12
N ALA A 61 -22.01 -20.54 9.44
CA ALA A 61 -21.15 -20.68 10.61
C ALA A 61 -19.78 -21.19 10.19
N TYR A 62 -18.74 -20.81 10.93
CA TYR A 62 -17.41 -21.38 10.78
C TYR A 62 -17.02 -22.11 12.06
N CYS A 63 -16.59 -23.36 11.93
CA CYS A 63 -16.09 -24.18 13.04
C CYS A 63 -14.56 -24.16 13.05
N LEU A 64 -13.98 -23.69 14.13
CA LEU A 64 -12.57 -23.85 14.43
C LEU A 64 -12.39 -25.09 15.32
N GLU A 65 -11.82 -26.14 14.73
CA GLU A 65 -11.49 -27.37 15.44
C GLU A 65 -10.29 -27.15 16.39
N GLY A 66 -10.30 -27.85 17.51
CA GLY A 66 -9.28 -27.77 18.56
C GLY A 66 -9.68 -28.63 19.76
N GLU A 67 -9.04 -28.42 20.92
CA GLU A 67 -9.40 -29.11 22.18
C GLU A 67 -10.88 -28.87 22.56
N GLU A 68 -11.38 -27.67 22.31
CA GLU A 68 -12.79 -27.34 22.39
C GLU A 68 -13.23 -26.63 21.11
N ARG A 69 -14.25 -27.18 20.44
CA ARG A 69 -14.79 -26.61 19.21
C ARG A 69 -15.35 -25.22 19.47
N ARG A 70 -14.93 -24.27 18.64
CA ARG A 70 -15.38 -22.90 18.72
C ARG A 70 -15.99 -22.47 17.39
N TYR A 71 -17.14 -21.82 17.50
CA TYR A 71 -17.94 -21.41 16.36
C TYR A 71 -17.93 -19.89 16.21
N PHE A 72 -17.92 -19.45 14.96
CA PHE A 72 -17.95 -18.06 14.55
C PHE A 72 -19.07 -17.86 13.53
N ALA A 73 -19.57 -16.63 13.40
CA ALA A 73 -20.46 -16.30 12.29
C ALA A 73 -19.70 -16.44 10.96
N GLY A 74 -20.33 -17.07 9.96
CA GLY A 74 -19.72 -17.24 8.64
C GLY A 74 -19.45 -15.91 7.94
N THR A 75 -20.31 -14.91 8.15
CA THR A 75 -20.12 -13.53 7.66
C THR A 75 -18.84 -12.90 8.24
N LEU A 76 -18.58 -13.09 9.53
CA LEU A 76 -17.36 -12.62 10.18
C LEU A 76 -16.12 -13.31 9.57
N TYR A 77 -16.18 -14.63 9.38
CA TYR A 77 -15.05 -15.38 8.80
C TYR A 77 -14.70 -14.90 7.39
N THR A 78 -15.73 -14.73 6.54
CA THR A 78 -15.57 -14.19 5.19
C THR A 78 -15.04 -12.75 5.20
N ALA A 79 -15.54 -11.89 6.09
CA ALA A 79 -15.07 -10.52 6.22
C ALA A 79 -13.60 -10.46 6.67
N LEU A 80 -13.18 -11.32 7.62
CA LEU A 80 -11.79 -11.41 8.05
C LEU A 80 -10.86 -11.85 6.92
N ARG A 81 -11.27 -12.86 6.13
CA ARG A 81 -10.53 -13.32 4.95
C ARG A 81 -10.33 -12.21 3.93
N GLN A 82 -11.40 -11.46 3.62
CA GLN A 82 -11.32 -10.34 2.68
C GLN A 82 -10.41 -9.23 3.23
N ARG A 83 -10.57 -8.87 4.52
CA ARG A 83 -9.75 -7.87 5.19
C ARG A 83 -8.26 -8.19 5.14
N VAL A 84 -7.88 -9.46 5.31
CA VAL A 84 -6.47 -9.91 5.18
C VAL A 84 -5.94 -9.60 3.78
N VAL A 85 -6.66 -10.01 2.74
CA VAL A 85 -6.27 -9.77 1.34
C VAL A 85 -6.14 -8.27 1.05
N ASP A 86 -7.09 -7.47 1.53
CA ASP A 86 -7.07 -6.01 1.35
C ASP A 86 -5.86 -5.36 2.03
N ILE A 87 -5.52 -5.78 3.25
CA ILE A 87 -4.34 -5.27 3.98
C ILE A 87 -3.05 -5.63 3.24
N VAL A 88 -2.89 -6.87 2.80
CA VAL A 88 -1.70 -7.32 2.06
C VAL A 88 -1.58 -6.55 0.75
N GLY A 89 -2.69 -6.37 0.01
CA GLY A 89 -2.70 -5.57 -1.22
C GLY A 89 -2.33 -4.10 -1.00
N ASN A 90 -2.85 -3.49 0.07
CA ASN A 90 -2.47 -2.13 0.47
C ASN A 90 -0.98 -2.03 0.81
N TYR A 91 -0.46 -3.01 1.55
CA TYR A 91 0.94 -3.06 1.92
C TYR A 91 1.85 -3.08 0.68
N HIS A 92 1.56 -3.93 -0.30
CA HIS A 92 2.35 -4.00 -1.53
C HIS A 92 2.33 -2.70 -2.35
N ARG A 93 1.18 -2.01 -2.41
CA ARG A 93 1.09 -0.70 -3.09
C ARG A 93 1.97 0.37 -2.43
N ASN A 94 2.12 0.30 -1.11
CA ASN A 94 2.91 1.23 -0.31
C ASN A 94 4.39 0.82 -0.21
N HIS A 95 4.67 -0.47 -0.31
CA HIS A 95 6.02 -1.05 -0.22
C HIS A 95 6.31 -2.02 -1.37
N PRO A 96 6.38 -1.56 -2.64
CA PRO A 96 6.55 -2.44 -3.80
C PRO A 96 7.83 -3.28 -3.79
N LEU A 97 8.87 -2.83 -3.08
CA LEU A 97 10.15 -3.53 -2.98
C LEU A 97 10.21 -4.57 -1.85
N LYS A 98 9.20 -4.62 -0.97
CA LYS A 98 9.16 -5.61 0.10
C LYS A 98 8.51 -6.89 -0.39
N GLU A 99 9.09 -8.03 0.00
CA GLU A 99 8.67 -9.38 -0.39
C GLU A 99 7.25 -9.71 0.07
N GLY A 100 6.83 -9.13 1.20
CA GLY A 100 5.48 -9.23 1.74
C GLY A 100 5.39 -8.55 3.10
N ILE A 101 4.21 -8.62 3.71
CA ILE A 101 4.00 -8.16 5.09
C ILE A 101 4.37 -9.27 6.07
N LYS A 102 5.04 -8.96 7.19
CA LYS A 102 5.34 -9.97 8.22
C LYS A 102 4.06 -10.51 8.86
N LYS A 103 3.99 -11.81 9.15
CA LYS A 103 2.83 -12.46 9.77
C LYS A 103 2.39 -11.78 11.06
N GLU A 104 3.34 -11.43 11.93
CA GLU A 104 3.06 -10.74 13.20
C GLU A 104 2.57 -9.31 13.00
N GLU A 105 3.12 -8.59 12.02
CA GLU A 105 2.67 -7.24 11.66
C GLU A 105 1.24 -7.29 11.12
N LEU A 106 0.96 -8.21 10.18
CA LEU A 106 -0.37 -8.44 9.64
C LEU A 106 -1.37 -8.80 10.73
N ARG A 107 -0.99 -9.68 11.67
CA ARG A 107 -1.82 -10.04 12.84
C ARG A 107 -2.15 -8.81 13.68
N GLY A 108 -1.16 -7.96 13.95
CA GLY A 108 -1.34 -6.71 14.68
C GLY A 108 -2.36 -5.76 14.03
N ILE A 109 -2.33 -5.64 12.70
CA ILE A 109 -3.21 -4.75 11.93
C ILE A 109 -4.63 -5.34 11.78
N VAL A 110 -4.75 -6.65 11.57
CA VAL A 110 -6.05 -7.33 11.45
C VAL A 110 -6.83 -7.27 12.76
N GLY A 111 -6.13 -7.38 13.90
CA GLY A 111 -6.68 -7.05 15.20
C GLY A 111 -6.05 -7.83 16.36
N GLN A 112 -5.56 -7.11 17.36
CA GLN A 112 -4.90 -7.63 18.56
C GLN A 112 -5.78 -8.51 19.46
N ARG A 113 -7.10 -8.54 19.24
CA ARG A 113 -8.08 -9.24 20.09
C ARG A 113 -8.61 -10.56 19.49
N GLY A 114 -8.14 -10.93 18.30
CA GLY A 114 -8.55 -12.17 17.64
C GLY A 114 -7.84 -13.39 18.24
N GLU A 115 -8.51 -14.54 18.22
CA GLU A 115 -7.89 -15.81 18.57
C GLU A 115 -6.76 -16.13 17.56
N ALA A 116 -5.53 -16.33 18.05
CA ALA A 116 -4.36 -16.58 17.20
C ALA A 116 -4.58 -17.78 16.24
N ARG A 117 -5.28 -18.81 16.72
CA ARG A 117 -5.66 -19.98 15.92
C ARG A 117 -6.60 -19.63 14.76
N LEU A 118 -7.55 -18.71 14.97
CA LEU A 118 -8.44 -18.24 13.90
C LEU A 118 -7.65 -17.51 12.81
N PHE A 119 -6.73 -16.63 13.20
CA PHE A 119 -5.88 -15.91 12.24
C PHE A 119 -4.99 -16.85 11.43
N GLN A 120 -4.29 -17.78 12.10
CA GLN A 120 -3.51 -18.82 11.43
C GLN A 120 -4.36 -19.63 10.45
N ARG A 121 -5.58 -19.96 10.85
CA ARG A 121 -6.49 -20.72 10.01
C ARG A 121 -6.98 -19.93 8.79
N VAL A 122 -7.26 -18.64 8.95
CA VAL A 122 -7.56 -17.74 7.83
C VAL A 122 -6.41 -17.70 6.83
N LEU A 123 -5.16 -17.58 7.29
CA LEU A 123 -3.99 -17.60 6.41
C LEU A 123 -3.86 -18.94 5.66
N PHE A 124 -4.03 -20.05 6.37
CA PHE A 124 -3.95 -21.39 5.77
C PHE A 124 -5.03 -21.60 4.69
N ASP A 125 -6.29 -21.24 4.98
CA ASP A 125 -7.39 -21.40 4.04
C ASP A 125 -7.18 -20.49 2.81
N LEU A 126 -6.73 -19.24 2.98
CA LEU A 126 -6.42 -18.32 1.87
C LEU A 126 -5.23 -18.81 1.02
N GLU A 127 -4.21 -19.40 1.64
CA GLU A 127 -3.07 -19.98 0.92
C GLU A 127 -3.49 -21.20 0.11
N ARG A 128 -4.30 -22.10 0.70
CA ARG A 128 -4.83 -23.26 -0.02
C ARG A 128 -5.70 -22.89 -1.21
N GLU A 129 -6.41 -21.77 -1.12
CA GLU A 129 -7.19 -21.21 -2.23
C GLU A 129 -6.34 -20.44 -3.25
N GLY A 130 -5.05 -20.28 -2.99
CA GLY A 130 -4.14 -19.52 -3.85
C GLY A 130 -4.43 -18.02 -3.86
N ARG A 131 -5.10 -17.48 -2.83
CA ARG A 131 -5.36 -16.03 -2.70
C ARG A 131 -4.19 -15.26 -2.07
N ILE A 132 -3.29 -15.97 -1.39
CA ILE A 132 -2.04 -15.48 -0.82
C ILE A 132 -0.97 -16.58 -0.94
N HIS A 133 0.30 -16.21 -0.77
CA HIS A 133 1.41 -17.12 -0.48
C HIS A 133 2.00 -16.82 0.89
N LEU A 134 2.32 -17.88 1.65
CA LEU A 134 3.11 -17.78 2.86
C LEU A 134 4.56 -18.18 2.56
N GLU A 135 5.49 -17.24 2.69
CA GLU A 135 6.92 -17.48 2.50
C GLU A 135 7.65 -17.19 3.80
N GLN A 136 8.10 -18.24 4.50
CA GLN A 136 8.71 -18.15 5.84
C GLN A 136 7.83 -17.32 6.80
N ASP A 137 8.22 -16.07 7.07
CA ASP A 137 7.54 -15.12 7.96
C ASP A 137 6.69 -14.08 7.24
N PHE A 138 6.64 -14.10 5.91
CA PHE A 138 5.95 -13.12 5.09
C PHE A 138 4.66 -13.67 4.47
N VAL A 139 3.74 -12.75 4.24
CA VAL A 139 2.49 -12.97 3.52
C VAL A 139 2.46 -12.04 2.32
N ARG A 140 2.23 -12.58 1.13
CA ARG A 140 2.13 -11.81 -0.12
C ARG A 140 0.97 -12.29 -0.99
N LEU A 141 0.41 -11.40 -1.80
CA LEU A 141 -0.49 -11.77 -2.89
C LEU A 141 0.25 -12.57 -3.99
N PRO A 142 -0.44 -13.50 -4.68
CA PRO A 142 0.12 -14.30 -5.77
C PRO A 142 0.73 -13.49 -6.91
N GLU A 143 0.10 -12.36 -7.24
CA GLU A 143 0.51 -11.47 -8.32
C GLU A 143 1.76 -10.65 -7.96
N HIS A 144 2.08 -10.52 -6.66
CA HIS A 144 3.23 -9.78 -6.20
C HIS A 144 4.47 -10.66 -6.27
N ARG A 145 5.30 -10.43 -7.29
CA ARG A 145 6.62 -11.06 -7.45
C ARG A 145 7.69 -10.02 -7.19
N VAL A 146 8.25 -10.05 -5.99
CA VAL A 146 9.52 -9.38 -5.68
C VAL A 146 10.55 -10.47 -5.83
N THR A 147 11.24 -10.47 -6.97
CA THR A 147 12.36 -11.38 -7.20
C THR A 147 13.41 -11.08 -6.12
N LEU A 148 13.44 -11.92 -5.07
CA LEU A 148 14.40 -12.02 -3.97
C LEU A 148 15.05 -10.68 -3.58
N GLY A 149 14.65 -10.10 -2.45
CA GLY A 149 14.94 -8.74 -1.98
C GLY A 149 16.41 -8.26 -1.94
N GLY A 150 17.38 -9.09 -2.31
CA GLY A 150 18.73 -8.67 -2.66
C GLY A 150 18.85 -8.02 -4.04
N ASP A 151 18.24 -8.58 -5.09
CA ASP A 151 18.49 -8.12 -6.47
C ASP A 151 17.82 -6.77 -6.77
N LEU A 152 16.65 -6.51 -6.19
CA LEU A 152 15.98 -5.21 -6.29
C LEU A 152 16.62 -4.14 -5.40
N GLY A 153 17.16 -4.52 -4.24
CA GLY A 153 17.95 -3.62 -3.40
C GLY A 153 19.24 -3.17 -4.12
N HIS A 154 19.95 -4.11 -4.73
CA HIS A 154 21.12 -3.78 -5.56
C HIS A 154 20.76 -2.93 -6.78
N LEU A 155 19.62 -3.21 -7.44
CA LEU A 155 19.14 -2.39 -8.55
C LEU A 155 18.80 -0.95 -8.09
N ARG A 156 18.20 -0.80 -6.91
CA ARG A 156 17.92 0.51 -6.28
C ARG A 156 19.18 1.32 -6.08
N GLU A 157 20.20 0.75 -5.46
CA GLU A 157 21.48 1.45 -5.23
C GLU A 157 22.14 1.81 -6.56
N LYS A 158 22.22 0.86 -7.52
CA LYS A 158 22.79 1.13 -8.86
C LYS A 158 22.07 2.28 -9.59
N LEU A 159 20.74 2.31 -9.55
CA LEU A 159 19.97 3.39 -10.18
C LEU A 159 20.18 4.72 -9.48
N LEU A 160 20.22 4.73 -8.14
CA LEU A 160 20.41 5.95 -7.37
C LEU A 160 21.82 6.53 -7.60
N ASP A 161 22.84 5.67 -7.63
CA ASP A 161 24.22 6.06 -7.92
C ASP A 161 24.36 6.56 -9.37
N LEU A 162 23.75 5.88 -10.35
CA LEU A 162 23.71 6.34 -11.74
C LEU A 162 23.21 7.79 -11.85
N TYR A 163 22.06 8.11 -11.23
CA TYR A 163 21.51 9.47 -11.27
C TYR A 163 22.32 10.47 -10.44
N ARG A 164 23.03 10.02 -9.40
CA ARG A 164 23.92 10.88 -8.60
C ARG A 164 25.17 11.25 -9.38
N GLU A 165 25.83 10.26 -9.99
CA GLU A 165 27.07 10.41 -10.75
C GLU A 165 26.86 11.18 -12.05
N SER A 166 25.69 11.02 -12.69
CA SER A 166 25.35 11.74 -13.92
C SER A 166 25.09 13.24 -13.72
N GLY A 167 24.91 13.68 -12.47
CA GLY A 167 24.73 15.08 -12.12
C GLY A 167 23.59 15.74 -12.90
N LEU A 168 23.90 16.85 -13.58
CA LEU A 168 22.93 17.64 -14.34
C LEU A 168 22.68 17.16 -15.78
N ALA A 169 23.36 16.10 -16.22
CA ALA A 169 23.16 15.49 -17.53
C ALA A 169 22.76 14.01 -17.39
N PRO A 170 21.63 13.70 -16.72
CA PRO A 170 21.23 12.33 -16.48
C PRO A 170 20.86 11.61 -17.78
N PRO A 171 21.01 10.26 -17.82
CA PRO A 171 20.48 9.47 -18.89
C PRO A 171 18.96 9.61 -18.96
N THR A 172 18.41 9.49 -20.16
CA THR A 172 16.96 9.40 -20.36
C THR A 172 16.43 8.07 -19.82
N ILE A 173 15.15 8.03 -19.47
CA ILE A 173 14.50 6.79 -19.02
C ILE A 173 14.63 5.65 -20.04
N LYS A 174 14.67 5.95 -21.34
CA LYS A 174 14.90 4.97 -22.41
C LYS A 174 16.32 4.42 -22.40
N GLU A 175 17.32 5.28 -22.22
CA GLU A 175 18.73 4.89 -22.07
C GLU A 175 18.91 4.03 -20.82
N VAL A 176 18.29 4.40 -19.70
CA VAL A 176 18.28 3.59 -18.47
C VAL A 176 17.67 2.21 -18.72
N PHE A 177 16.53 2.10 -19.42
CA PHE A 177 15.99 0.79 -19.78
C PHE A 177 16.92 -0.04 -20.66
N GLY A 178 17.69 0.60 -21.55
CA GLY A 178 18.73 -0.07 -22.35
C GLY A 178 19.91 -0.59 -21.51
N HIS A 179 20.26 0.06 -20.40
CA HIS A 179 21.30 -0.44 -19.50
C HIS A 179 20.88 -1.67 -18.67
N PHE A 180 19.57 -1.87 -18.51
CA PHE A 180 18.99 -2.95 -17.70
C PHE A 180 18.05 -3.83 -18.54
N GLU A 181 18.53 -4.25 -19.71
CA GLU A 181 17.82 -5.17 -20.60
C GLU A 181 17.35 -6.42 -19.82
N ASN A 182 16.13 -6.87 -20.10
CA ASN A 182 15.40 -7.93 -19.39
C ASN A 182 14.82 -7.57 -17.99
N ARG A 183 15.11 -6.40 -17.43
CA ARG A 183 14.62 -5.98 -16.09
C ARG A 183 13.74 -4.73 -16.10
N ARG A 184 13.16 -4.38 -17.24
CA ARG A 184 12.39 -3.13 -17.42
C ARG A 184 11.32 -2.89 -16.36
N LYS A 185 10.48 -3.89 -16.06
CA LYS A 185 9.40 -3.76 -15.06
C LYS A 185 9.95 -3.49 -13.65
N GLU A 186 11.08 -4.10 -13.32
CA GLU A 186 11.77 -3.91 -12.05
C GLU A 186 12.35 -2.49 -11.95
N VAL A 187 13.00 -2.01 -13.01
CA VAL A 187 13.51 -0.63 -13.10
C VAL A 187 12.38 0.39 -12.97
N GLU A 188 11.26 0.20 -13.67
CA GLU A 188 10.06 1.06 -13.56
C GLU A 188 9.52 1.10 -12.12
N SER A 189 9.43 -0.06 -11.46
CA SER A 189 9.02 -0.17 -10.06
C SER A 189 9.98 0.57 -9.13
N VAL A 190 11.28 0.35 -9.26
CA VAL A 190 12.31 0.98 -8.42
C VAL A 190 12.34 2.50 -8.61
N ILE A 191 12.27 3.01 -9.84
CA ILE A 191 12.21 4.45 -10.12
C ILE A 191 10.94 5.07 -9.52
N THR A 192 9.81 4.36 -9.55
CA THR A 192 8.56 4.81 -8.91
C THR A 192 8.73 4.91 -7.39
N VAL A 193 9.40 3.94 -6.78
CA VAL A 193 9.67 3.93 -5.34
C VAL A 193 10.63 5.06 -4.96
N LEU A 194 11.74 5.23 -5.69
CA LEU A 194 12.70 6.31 -5.45
C LEU A 194 12.07 7.72 -5.58
N GLN A 195 11.10 7.89 -6.47
CA GLN A 195 10.31 9.12 -6.55
C GLN A 195 9.39 9.32 -5.35
N LYS A 196 8.68 8.27 -4.91
CA LYS A 196 7.84 8.33 -3.71
C LYS A 196 8.65 8.64 -2.44
N GLU A 197 9.88 8.13 -2.37
CA GLU A 197 10.84 8.41 -1.30
C GLU A 197 11.47 9.81 -1.40
N GLY A 198 11.24 10.55 -2.48
CA GLY A 198 11.82 11.88 -2.71
C GLY A 198 13.30 11.87 -3.07
N LEU A 199 13.88 10.70 -3.39
CA LEU A 199 15.29 10.56 -3.76
C LEU A 199 15.54 10.88 -5.23
N LEU A 200 14.55 10.62 -6.09
CA LEU A 200 14.55 11.05 -7.49
C LEU A 200 13.43 12.06 -7.75
N VAL A 201 13.76 13.08 -8.53
CA VAL A 201 12.86 14.14 -8.96
C VAL A 201 12.58 13.97 -10.45
N LYS A 202 11.30 13.85 -10.81
CA LYS A 202 10.87 13.85 -12.21
C LYS A 202 10.83 15.28 -12.74
N VAL A 203 11.72 15.58 -13.69
CA VAL A 203 11.80 16.90 -14.34
C VAL A 203 10.99 16.92 -15.64
N SER A 204 10.95 15.80 -16.36
CA SER A 204 10.09 15.64 -17.54
C SER A 204 9.59 14.20 -17.68
N SER A 205 8.87 13.88 -18.76
CA SER A 205 8.49 12.50 -19.07
C SER A 205 9.69 11.58 -19.32
N GLU A 206 10.83 12.13 -19.74
CA GLU A 206 12.03 11.36 -20.10
C GLU A 206 13.20 11.53 -19.12
N LEU A 207 13.21 12.57 -18.27
CA LEU A 207 14.34 12.91 -17.41
C LEU A 207 13.98 12.88 -15.92
N PHE A 208 14.80 12.15 -15.17
CA PHE A 208 14.81 12.10 -13.70
C PHE A 208 16.17 12.55 -13.20
N TYR A 209 16.19 13.17 -12.02
CA TYR A 209 17.41 13.68 -11.41
C TYR A 209 17.48 13.26 -9.94
N HIS A 210 18.69 13.08 -9.42
CA HIS A 210 18.87 12.90 -7.99
C HIS A 210 18.45 14.17 -7.24
N PHE A 211 17.72 14.02 -6.13
CA PHE A 211 17.17 15.13 -5.35
C PHE A 211 18.22 16.18 -4.96
N ASN A 212 19.34 15.75 -4.37
CA ASN A 212 20.43 16.65 -3.98
C ASN A 212 20.99 17.49 -5.15
N ILE A 213 20.97 16.97 -6.38
CA ILE A 213 21.43 17.70 -7.56
C ILE A 213 20.46 18.82 -7.92
N ILE A 214 19.15 18.54 -7.88
CA ILE A 214 18.12 19.54 -8.14
C ILE A 214 18.08 20.61 -7.06
N GLU A 215 18.20 20.24 -5.78
CA GLU A 215 18.22 21.21 -4.69
C GLU A 215 19.43 22.14 -4.77
N LYS A 216 20.61 21.61 -5.13
CA LYS A 216 21.79 22.44 -5.37
C LYS A 216 21.56 23.41 -6.54
N LEU A 217 21.08 22.90 -7.68
CA LEU A 217 20.80 23.73 -8.86
C LEU A 217 19.75 24.81 -8.56
N LYS A 218 18.73 24.48 -7.76
CA LYS A 218 17.71 25.43 -7.33
C LYS A 218 18.34 26.60 -6.58
N ALA A 219 19.21 26.33 -5.61
CA ALA A 219 19.90 27.37 -4.84
C ALA A 219 20.78 28.26 -5.74
N ASP A 220 21.57 27.65 -6.63
CA ASP A 220 22.42 28.36 -7.58
C ASP A 220 21.58 29.24 -8.54
N TYR A 221 20.43 28.72 -8.97
CA TYR A 221 19.53 29.44 -9.87
C TYR A 221 18.81 30.60 -9.18
N GLU A 222 18.36 30.42 -7.95
CA GLU A 222 17.80 31.51 -7.12
C GLU A 222 18.78 32.66 -6.96
N GLU A 223 20.05 32.35 -6.67
CA GLU A 223 21.09 33.36 -6.54
C GLU A 223 21.31 34.12 -7.86
N LEU A 224 21.37 33.40 -8.99
CA LEU A 224 21.50 34.02 -10.31
C LEU A 224 20.32 34.94 -10.62
N LEU A 225 19.09 34.52 -10.33
CA LEU A 225 17.89 35.32 -10.55
C LEU A 225 17.87 36.57 -9.68
N ARG A 226 18.31 36.49 -8.42
CA ARG A 226 18.43 37.67 -7.54
C ARG A 226 19.48 38.67 -8.05
N LYS A 227 20.58 38.18 -8.62
CA LYS A 227 21.66 39.02 -9.16
C LYS A 227 21.29 39.67 -10.50
N LYS A 228 20.73 38.91 -11.45
CA LYS A 228 20.43 39.40 -12.81
C LYS A 228 19.02 39.99 -12.95
N GLY A 229 18.10 39.71 -12.03
CA GLY A 229 16.69 40.11 -12.07
C GLY A 229 15.85 39.30 -13.07
N ARG A 230 16.40 39.01 -14.24
CA ARG A 230 15.81 38.14 -15.28
C ARG A 230 16.87 37.20 -15.86
N VAL A 231 16.49 35.95 -16.12
CA VAL A 231 17.39 34.93 -16.68
C VAL A 231 16.78 34.31 -17.92
N GLY A 232 17.52 34.30 -19.02
CA GLY A 232 17.17 33.60 -20.25
C GLY A 232 17.86 32.24 -20.38
N PRO A 233 17.58 31.48 -21.46
CA PRO A 233 18.24 30.19 -21.72
C PRO A 233 19.77 30.28 -21.85
N GLY A 234 20.30 31.44 -22.28
CA GLY A 234 21.74 31.70 -22.37
C GLY A 234 22.41 31.74 -20.99
N ASP A 235 21.88 32.55 -20.06
CA ASP A 235 22.45 32.63 -18.72
C ASP A 235 22.33 31.31 -17.96
N PHE A 236 21.22 30.58 -18.17
CA PHE A 236 21.04 29.27 -17.56
C PHE A 236 22.02 28.22 -18.12
N ARG A 237 22.41 28.35 -19.40
CA ARG A 237 23.50 27.56 -19.99
C ARG A 237 24.84 27.87 -19.34
N GLU A 238 25.15 29.14 -19.13
CA GLU A 238 26.38 29.56 -18.45
C GLU A 238 26.45 29.00 -17.03
N LEU A 239 25.32 28.99 -16.31
CA LEU A 239 25.22 28.44 -14.97
C LEU A 239 25.48 26.93 -14.92
N THR A 240 24.92 26.18 -15.88
CA THR A 240 24.83 24.72 -15.80
C THR A 240 25.81 23.97 -16.71
N GLY A 241 26.36 24.63 -17.73
CA GLY A 241 27.18 24.00 -18.77
C GLY A 241 26.41 23.04 -19.69
N LEU A 242 25.08 23.01 -19.61
CA LEU A 242 24.27 21.97 -20.26
C LEU A 242 23.91 22.28 -21.72
N SER A 243 23.59 21.23 -22.46
CA SER A 243 22.98 21.37 -23.78
C SER A 243 21.50 21.77 -23.68
N ARG A 244 20.93 22.26 -24.80
CA ARG A 244 19.51 22.65 -24.89
C ARG A 244 18.55 21.52 -24.50
N LYS A 245 18.96 20.25 -24.67
CA LYS A 245 18.19 19.04 -24.29
C LYS A 245 17.81 19.06 -22.81
N PHE A 246 18.67 19.57 -21.92
CA PHE A 246 18.46 19.56 -20.47
C PHE A 246 17.96 20.90 -19.94
N ILE A 247 18.40 22.01 -20.53
CA ILE A 247 18.05 23.37 -20.09
C ILE A 247 16.54 23.61 -20.12
N ILE A 248 15.89 23.32 -21.25
CA ILE A 248 14.46 23.64 -21.39
C ILE A 248 13.62 22.89 -20.35
N PRO A 249 13.74 21.54 -20.22
CA PRO A 249 13.01 20.81 -19.20
C PRO A 249 13.27 21.30 -17.77
N LEU A 250 14.53 21.62 -17.41
CA LEU A 250 14.87 22.12 -16.08
C LEU A 250 14.21 23.47 -15.79
N MET A 251 14.26 24.39 -16.75
CA MET A 251 13.64 25.70 -16.56
C MET A 251 12.10 25.59 -16.49
N GLU A 252 11.48 24.72 -17.29
CA GLU A 252 10.03 24.42 -17.21
C GLU A 252 9.64 23.75 -15.88
N TYR A 253 10.50 22.85 -15.38
CA TYR A 253 10.33 22.26 -14.06
C TYR A 253 10.30 23.32 -12.97
N PHE A 254 11.23 24.28 -12.98
CA PHE A 254 11.24 25.38 -12.01
C PHE A 254 10.05 26.33 -12.13
N ASP A 255 9.49 26.51 -13.34
CA ASP A 255 8.22 27.21 -13.52
C ASP A 255 7.08 26.45 -12.84
N THR A 256 7.03 25.12 -13.05
CA THR A 256 6.00 24.22 -12.50
C THR A 256 6.07 24.12 -10.97
N THR A 257 7.27 24.07 -10.40
CA THR A 257 7.49 24.10 -8.95
C THR A 257 7.36 25.49 -8.35
N LYS A 258 6.90 26.48 -9.13
CA LYS A 258 6.65 27.86 -8.70
C LYS A 258 7.89 28.60 -8.22
N LEU A 259 9.09 28.17 -8.62
CA LEU A 259 10.31 28.92 -8.35
C LEU A 259 10.39 30.16 -9.26
N THR A 260 10.06 29.96 -10.54
CA THR A 260 10.13 31.00 -11.57
C THR A 260 8.78 31.27 -12.20
N ILE A 261 8.66 32.45 -12.83
CA ILE A 261 7.56 32.80 -13.73
C ILE A 261 8.16 33.20 -15.07
N ARG A 262 7.60 32.66 -16.16
CA ARG A 262 8.00 33.00 -17.52
C ARG A 262 7.44 34.36 -17.93
N ALA A 263 8.31 35.24 -18.42
CA ALA A 263 8.00 36.55 -18.97
C ALA A 263 8.67 36.67 -20.36
N GLY A 264 7.94 36.26 -21.40
CA GLY A 264 8.49 36.13 -22.76
C GLY A 264 9.59 35.06 -22.84
N GLU A 265 10.79 35.47 -23.24
CA GLU A 265 11.98 34.62 -23.35
C GLU A 265 12.77 34.49 -22.02
N TYR A 266 12.38 35.25 -20.99
CA TYR A 266 13.07 35.28 -19.71
C TYR A 266 12.24 34.64 -18.60
N ARG A 267 12.91 34.33 -17.49
CA ARG A 267 12.32 33.90 -16.23
C ARG A 267 12.70 34.87 -15.13
N LEU A 268 11.72 35.16 -14.29
CA LEU A 268 11.85 36.00 -13.10
C LEU A 268 11.70 35.12 -11.86
N LEU A 269 12.38 35.49 -10.77
CA LEU A 269 12.15 34.85 -9.48
C LEU A 269 10.71 35.14 -9.04
N ARG A 270 9.99 34.12 -8.60
CA ARG A 270 8.66 34.31 -8.02
C ARG A 270 8.82 34.91 -6.62
N SER A 271 8.50 36.19 -6.46
CA SER A 271 8.45 36.82 -5.14
C SER A 271 7.36 36.17 -4.28
N PRO A 272 7.63 35.84 -3.00
CA PRO A 272 6.58 35.43 -2.08
C PRO A 272 5.77 36.66 -1.68
N GLY A 273 4.59 36.87 -2.29
CA GLY A 273 3.73 38.00 -1.91
C GLY A 273 2.40 38.10 -2.68
N ASN A 274 1.32 38.14 -1.90
CA ASN A 274 -0.09 38.44 -2.22
C ASN A 274 -0.87 37.46 -3.10
N THR A 275 -1.43 36.42 -2.47
CA THR A 275 -2.83 36.06 -2.71
C THR A 275 -3.71 37.23 -2.27
N LYS A 276 -3.91 38.22 -3.15
CA LYS A 276 -5.10 39.06 -3.10
C LYS A 276 -6.06 38.54 -4.16
N ASP A 277 -7.23 38.18 -3.68
CA ASP A 277 -8.50 38.00 -4.37
C ASP A 277 -8.52 38.41 -5.84
N ASP A 278 -8.79 37.45 -6.72
CA ASP A 278 -9.63 37.71 -7.88
C ASP A 278 -10.97 37.01 -7.62
N LYS A 279 -11.94 37.85 -7.23
CA LYS A 279 -13.38 37.59 -7.32
C LYS A 279 -13.83 37.69 -8.77
#